data_AF-A0A1V3SU61-F1
#
_entry.id   AF-A0A1V3SU61-F1
#
_cell.length_a   1.000
_cell.length_b   1.000
_cell.length_c   1.000
_cell.angle_alpha   90.00
_cell.angle_beta   90.00
_cell.angle_gamma   90.00
#
_symmetry.space_group_name_H-M   'P 1'
#
loop_
_entity.id
_entity.type
_entity.pdbx_description
1 polymer ?
#
loop_
_entity_poly.entity_id
_entity_poly.type
_entity_poly.pdbx_seq_one_letter_code
_entity_poly.pdbx_strand_id
1 'polypeptide(L)'
;MLDITPSSDIYSLGKVIYYMLSGGVIIPRENIYEARYRKLFSRGGRYSLLQSLLEQMICSLDRRIREVTKVADIIDNIADWDRNAQLIPISSSGHSALERLQQEALDAQRIAAENIAARKQETTVLSNISESFMTRLEAEFIKTVSHVSQNGVLVCEKHPLTKWSSGKFTVQYNHSERYVGLTGLELHLEQSGDQFRRKHLLQIWLCQAYGVFVTVQAGHSPFVVPSGLPARDFVLAIIPYYLQSRPGVPLDQQSFGGYLTAKNHIGRNGQISHQQRQPPFRLHTSSQHLRLQAVTKTFYNEASLNLSFSASEWSGIGERFMSTLTESIDNFLEYVASGAQAIGP
;
A
#
# COMPACT_ATOMS: atom_id res chain seq x y z
N MET A 1 9.52 -69.24 -52.72
CA MET A 1 9.73 -69.23 -51.26
C MET A 1 10.46 -67.92 -50.97
N LEU A 2 9.82 -66.97 -50.28
CA LEU A 2 10.46 -65.69 -49.95
C LEU A 2 11.30 -65.91 -48.70
N ASP A 3 12.62 -65.83 -48.82
CA ASP A 3 13.52 -65.83 -47.68
C ASP A 3 13.32 -64.52 -46.90
N ILE A 4 12.59 -64.60 -45.79
CA ILE A 4 12.38 -63.48 -44.89
C ILE A 4 13.68 -63.31 -44.09
N THR A 5 14.45 -62.29 -44.46
CA THR A 5 15.66 -61.91 -43.72
C THR A 5 15.30 -60.97 -42.56
N PRO A 6 16.07 -60.95 -41.45
CA PRO A 6 15.87 -60.00 -40.34
C PRO A 6 15.78 -58.52 -40.77
N SER A 7 16.41 -58.17 -41.89
CA SER A 7 16.31 -56.86 -42.53
C SER A 7 14.89 -56.51 -43.01
N SER A 8 14.04 -57.49 -43.29
CA SER A 8 12.62 -57.29 -43.62
C SER A 8 11.82 -56.82 -42.40
N ASP A 9 12.12 -57.37 -41.21
CA ASP A 9 11.48 -56.96 -39.96
C ASP A 9 11.88 -55.55 -39.56
N ILE A 10 13.15 -55.18 -39.76
CA ILE A 10 13.66 -53.81 -39.52
C ILE A 10 12.94 -52.79 -40.41
N TYR A 11 12.63 -53.14 -41.66
CA TYR A 11 11.86 -52.27 -42.55
C TYR A 11 10.43 -52.06 -42.08
N SER A 12 9.76 -53.14 -41.70
CA SER A 12 8.41 -53.10 -41.13
C SER A 12 8.41 -52.28 -39.83
N LEU A 13 9.39 -52.49 -38.95
CA LEU A 13 9.57 -51.74 -37.73
C LEU A 13 9.77 -50.24 -38.01
N GLY A 14 10.59 -49.88 -38.99
CA GLY A 14 10.78 -48.47 -39.39
C GLY A 14 9.47 -47.82 -39.81
N LYS A 15 8.64 -48.53 -40.59
CA LYS A 15 7.30 -48.04 -40.97
C LYS A 15 6.37 -47.90 -39.77
N VAL A 16 6.40 -48.84 -38.82
CA VAL A 16 5.61 -48.77 -37.59
C VAL A 16 6.03 -47.58 -36.74
N ILE A 17 7.35 -47.36 -36.55
CA ILE A 17 7.87 -46.19 -35.84
C ILE A 17 7.41 -44.90 -36.51
N TYR A 18 7.53 -44.79 -37.83
CA TYR A 18 7.04 -43.62 -38.55
C TYR A 18 5.53 -43.42 -38.39
N TYR A 19 4.73 -44.48 -38.49
CA TYR A 19 3.28 -44.44 -38.32
C TYR A 19 2.90 -43.90 -36.92
N MET A 20 3.58 -44.38 -35.88
CA MET A 20 3.40 -43.89 -34.51
C MET A 20 3.77 -42.41 -34.38
N LEU A 21 4.92 -41.99 -34.94
CA LEU A 21 5.40 -40.60 -34.84
C LEU A 21 4.54 -39.62 -35.65
N SER A 22 4.00 -40.05 -36.78
CA SER A 22 3.20 -39.22 -37.68
C SER A 22 1.72 -39.11 -37.29
N GLY A 23 1.27 -39.86 -36.28
CA GLY A 23 -0.14 -39.92 -35.89
C GLY A 23 -1.01 -40.69 -36.89
N GLY A 24 -0.43 -41.70 -37.56
CA GLY A 24 -1.17 -42.63 -38.41
C GLY A 24 -0.94 -42.49 -39.92
N VAL A 25 0.13 -41.84 -40.36
CA VAL A 25 0.45 -41.69 -41.79
C VAL A 25 1.29 -42.88 -42.27
N ILE A 26 0.88 -43.49 -43.38
CA ILE A 26 1.57 -44.63 -43.99
C ILE A 26 2.55 -44.14 -45.06
N ILE A 27 3.82 -44.58 -44.99
CA ILE A 27 4.81 -44.33 -46.06
C ILE A 27 4.66 -45.39 -47.17
N PRO A 28 4.38 -44.97 -48.42
CA PRO A 28 4.45 -45.86 -49.57
C PRO A 28 5.91 -46.20 -49.85
N ARG A 29 6.20 -47.51 -49.91
CA ARG A 29 7.54 -48.03 -50.28
C ARG A 29 8.68 -47.36 -49.49
N GLU A 30 9.71 -46.85 -50.17
CA GLU A 30 10.94 -46.26 -49.63
C GLU A 30 10.95 -44.72 -49.79
N ASN A 31 9.76 -44.11 -49.87
CA ASN A 31 9.61 -42.71 -50.23
C ASN A 31 9.77 -41.74 -49.04
N ILE A 32 10.44 -42.15 -47.96
CA ILE A 32 10.62 -41.30 -46.76
C ILE A 32 11.32 -39.96 -47.07
N TYR A 33 12.07 -39.89 -48.17
CA TYR A 33 12.75 -38.71 -48.67
C TYR A 33 11.82 -37.63 -49.26
N GLU A 34 10.55 -37.95 -49.57
CA GLU A 34 9.61 -36.98 -50.11
C GLU A 34 9.30 -35.87 -49.09
N ALA A 35 9.19 -34.63 -49.56
CA ALA A 35 9.01 -33.44 -48.70
C ALA A 35 7.82 -33.55 -47.73
N ARG A 36 6.72 -34.20 -48.16
CA ARG A 36 5.52 -34.41 -47.32
C ARG A 36 5.79 -35.29 -46.10
N TYR A 37 6.67 -36.28 -46.20
CA TYR A 37 7.01 -37.19 -45.10
C TYR A 37 8.16 -36.64 -44.26
N ARG A 38 9.04 -35.82 -44.85
CA ARG A 38 10.10 -35.11 -44.14
C ARG A 38 9.60 -33.98 -43.23
N LYS A 39 8.45 -33.37 -43.55
CA LYS A 39 7.86 -32.27 -42.77
C LYS A 39 7.67 -32.62 -41.28
N LEU A 40 7.45 -33.88 -40.95
CA LEU A 40 7.33 -34.34 -39.56
C LEU A 40 8.61 -34.09 -38.76
N PHE A 41 9.78 -34.17 -39.42
CA PHE A 41 11.08 -34.19 -38.76
C PHE A 41 11.74 -32.82 -38.62
N SER A 42 11.14 -31.75 -39.17
CA SER A 42 11.65 -30.38 -39.05
C SER A 42 11.43 -29.76 -37.66
N ARG A 43 11.05 -30.56 -36.65
CA ARG A 43 10.59 -30.12 -35.32
C ARG A 43 11.69 -30.06 -34.26
N GLY A 44 12.96 -30.26 -34.63
CA GLY A 44 14.11 -30.12 -33.73
C GLY A 44 15.20 -31.18 -33.93
N GLY A 45 16.29 -31.09 -33.16
CA GLY A 45 17.46 -31.96 -33.28
C GLY A 45 17.15 -33.45 -33.12
N ARG A 46 16.36 -33.83 -32.10
CA ARG A 46 15.90 -35.21 -31.89
C ARG A 46 15.18 -35.79 -33.10
N TYR A 47 14.31 -34.99 -33.72
CA TYR A 47 13.56 -35.41 -34.90
C TYR A 47 14.45 -35.57 -36.12
N SER A 48 15.54 -34.80 -36.25
CA SER A 48 16.54 -35.02 -37.29
C SER A 48 17.29 -36.34 -37.09
N LEU A 49 17.63 -36.71 -35.86
CA LEU A 49 18.28 -38.00 -35.58
C LEU A 49 17.34 -39.18 -35.84
N LEU A 50 16.07 -39.05 -35.45
CA LEU A 50 15.02 -40.03 -35.77
C LEU A 50 14.78 -40.15 -37.28
N GLN A 51 14.83 -39.04 -38.03
CA GLN A 51 14.77 -39.06 -39.48
C GLN A 51 15.93 -39.87 -40.06
N SER A 52 17.16 -39.63 -39.61
CA SER A 52 18.34 -40.36 -40.08
C SER A 52 18.28 -41.86 -39.77
N LEU A 53 17.69 -42.25 -38.63
CA LEU A 53 17.44 -43.66 -38.31
C LEU A 53 16.39 -44.26 -39.27
N LEU A 54 15.26 -43.58 -39.47
CA LEU A 54 14.19 -44.08 -40.33
C LEU A 54 14.60 -44.14 -41.80
N GLU A 55 15.45 -43.22 -42.29
CA GLU A 55 16.04 -43.27 -43.63
C GLU A 55 16.94 -44.50 -43.82
N GLN A 56 17.57 -45.00 -42.75
CA GLN A 56 18.37 -46.24 -42.77
C GLN A 56 17.54 -47.52 -42.58
N MET A 57 16.33 -47.43 -42.02
CA MET A 57 15.41 -48.56 -41.85
C MET A 57 14.48 -48.74 -43.07
N ILE A 58 13.98 -47.65 -43.63
CA ILE A 58 13.01 -47.61 -44.73
C ILE A 58 13.74 -47.28 -46.05
N CYS A 59 14.71 -48.13 -46.40
CA CYS A 59 15.47 -48.03 -47.64
C CYS A 59 15.65 -49.41 -48.30
N SER A 60 16.29 -49.41 -49.46
CA SER A 60 16.59 -50.61 -50.24
C SER A 60 17.44 -51.60 -49.43
N LEU A 61 17.24 -52.90 -49.70
CA LEU A 61 17.81 -53.98 -48.90
C LEU A 61 19.34 -53.87 -48.73
N ASP A 62 20.04 -53.42 -49.78
CA ASP A 62 21.52 -53.31 -49.77
C ASP A 62 22.04 -52.29 -48.76
N ARG A 63 21.25 -51.25 -48.46
CA ARG A 63 21.62 -50.13 -47.58
C ARG A 63 20.98 -50.21 -46.19
N ARG A 64 20.07 -51.17 -46.00
CA ARG A 64 19.29 -51.30 -44.78
C ARG A 64 20.13 -51.82 -43.63
N ILE A 65 19.86 -51.31 -42.43
CA ILE A 65 20.40 -51.89 -41.19
C ILE A 65 20.01 -53.37 -41.13
N ARG A 66 20.99 -54.24 -40.86
CA ARG A 66 20.84 -55.70 -40.87
C ARG A 66 20.58 -56.30 -39.49
N GLU A 67 20.91 -55.56 -38.44
CA GLU A 67 20.87 -56.03 -37.06
C GLU A 67 19.93 -55.16 -36.22
N VAL A 68 19.02 -55.80 -35.48
CA VAL A 68 18.04 -55.11 -34.62
C VAL A 68 18.74 -54.45 -33.41
N THR A 69 19.82 -55.04 -32.91
CA THR A 69 20.66 -54.47 -31.85
C THR A 69 21.15 -53.08 -32.21
N LYS A 70 21.63 -52.88 -33.45
CA LYS A 70 22.07 -51.58 -33.94
C LYS A 70 20.93 -50.54 -33.98
N VAL A 71 19.69 -50.96 -34.24
CA VAL A 71 18.52 -50.07 -34.16
C VAL A 71 18.28 -49.64 -32.72
N ALA A 72 18.35 -50.59 -31.76
CA ALA A 72 18.21 -50.30 -30.34
C ALA A 72 19.29 -49.33 -29.85
N ASP A 73 20.56 -49.58 -30.18
CA ASP A 73 21.68 -48.71 -29.80
C ASP A 73 21.48 -47.27 -30.32
N ILE A 74 21.00 -47.10 -31.55
CA ILE A 74 20.73 -45.77 -32.11
C ILE A 74 19.57 -45.08 -31.37
N ILE A 75 18.51 -45.83 -31.03
CA ILE A 75 17.38 -45.29 -30.26
C ILE A 75 17.84 -44.84 -28.87
N ASP A 76 18.66 -45.63 -28.19
CA ASP A 76 19.19 -45.30 -26.86
C ASP A 76 20.09 -44.06 -26.93
N ASN A 77 20.97 -43.96 -27.94
CA ASN A 77 21.78 -42.77 -28.17
C ASN A 77 20.93 -41.50 -28.43
N ILE A 78 19.80 -41.63 -29.13
CA ILE A 78 18.86 -40.52 -29.34
C ILE A 78 18.21 -40.10 -28.02
N ALA A 79 17.87 -41.06 -27.15
CA ALA A 79 17.31 -40.78 -25.83
C ALA A 79 18.34 -40.11 -24.90
N ASP A 80 19.60 -40.53 -24.97
CA ASP A 80 20.72 -39.93 -24.23
C ASP A 80 21.05 -38.53 -24.70
N TRP A 81 20.97 -38.27 -26.01
CA TRP A 81 21.12 -36.92 -26.55
C TRP A 81 20.10 -35.97 -25.94
N ASP A 82 18.84 -36.36 -25.75
CA ASP A 82 17.82 -35.51 -25.10
C ASP A 82 18.19 -35.17 -23.64
N ARG A 83 18.74 -36.14 -22.90
CA ARG A 83 19.20 -35.92 -21.51
C ARG A 83 20.39 -34.97 -21.44
N ASN A 84 21.31 -35.08 -22.40
CA ASN A 84 22.53 -34.27 -22.44
C ASN A 84 22.32 -32.90 -23.09
N ALA A 85 21.43 -32.78 -24.07
CA ALA A 85 21.11 -31.52 -24.74
C ALA A 85 20.30 -30.55 -23.86
N GLN A 86 19.63 -31.04 -22.81
CA GLN A 86 19.00 -30.20 -21.78
C GLN A 86 20.03 -29.51 -20.87
N LEU A 87 21.27 -29.99 -20.83
CA LEU A 87 22.37 -29.38 -20.11
C LEU A 87 23.15 -28.48 -21.07
N ILE A 88 22.63 -27.28 -21.34
CA ILE A 88 23.47 -26.24 -21.94
C ILE A 88 24.61 -25.99 -20.94
N PRO A 89 25.88 -26.23 -21.30
CA PRO A 89 26.99 -25.97 -20.40
C PRO A 89 27.03 -24.46 -20.13
N ILE A 90 26.59 -24.08 -18.93
CA ILE A 90 26.67 -22.69 -18.46
C ILE A 90 28.15 -22.40 -18.24
N SER A 91 28.65 -21.30 -18.82
CA SER A 91 30.02 -20.87 -18.57
C SER A 91 30.23 -20.59 -17.07
N SER A 92 31.47 -20.61 -16.59
CA SER A 92 31.77 -20.19 -15.21
C SER A 92 31.20 -18.80 -14.89
N SER A 93 31.24 -17.86 -15.86
CA SER A 93 30.61 -16.55 -15.74
C SER A 93 29.08 -16.60 -15.61
N GLY A 94 28.43 -17.54 -16.29
CA GLY A 94 26.99 -17.76 -16.17
C GLY A 94 26.60 -18.39 -14.83
N HIS A 95 27.43 -19.28 -14.27
CA HIS A 95 27.25 -19.81 -12.92
C HIS A 95 27.36 -18.71 -11.86
N SER A 96 28.39 -17.85 -11.95
CA SER A 96 28.51 -16.71 -11.02
C SER A 96 27.37 -15.69 -11.16
N ALA A 97 26.87 -15.47 -12.38
CA ALA A 97 25.69 -14.63 -12.59
C ALA A 97 24.43 -15.26 -11.96
N LEU A 98 24.26 -16.57 -12.08
CA LEU A 98 23.15 -17.30 -11.48
C LEU A 98 23.23 -17.29 -9.94
N GLU A 99 24.41 -17.51 -9.36
CA GLU A 99 24.63 -17.41 -7.91
C GLU A 99 24.32 -16.01 -7.40
N ARG A 100 24.77 -14.96 -8.10
CA ARG A 100 24.41 -13.58 -7.77
C ARG A 100 22.91 -13.35 -7.81
N LEU A 101 22.22 -13.81 -8.86
CA LEU A 101 20.76 -13.67 -8.96
C LEU A 101 20.02 -14.42 -7.84
N GLN A 102 20.51 -15.61 -7.46
CA GLN A 102 19.98 -16.36 -6.33
C GLN A 102 20.18 -15.61 -5.02
N GLN A 103 21.38 -15.06 -4.79
CA GLN A 103 21.69 -14.28 -3.60
C GLN A 103 20.84 -13.00 -3.54
N GLU A 104 20.73 -12.26 -4.65
CA GLU A 104 19.87 -11.07 -4.78
C GLU A 104 18.40 -11.41 -4.48
N ALA A 105 17.90 -12.56 -4.96
CA ALA A 105 16.54 -13.01 -4.68
C ALA A 105 16.32 -13.37 -3.20
N LEU A 106 17.29 -14.03 -2.56
CA LEU A 106 17.24 -14.35 -1.13
C LEU A 106 17.28 -13.09 -0.26
N ASP A 107 18.16 -12.14 -0.58
CA ASP A 107 18.25 -10.87 0.12
C ASP A 107 16.98 -10.03 -0.05
N ALA A 108 16.40 -10.00 -1.26
CA ALA A 108 15.12 -9.36 -1.50
C ALA A 108 13.97 -9.98 -0.67
N GLN A 109 13.94 -11.31 -0.54
CA GLN A 109 12.96 -12.00 0.31
C GLN A 109 13.15 -11.65 1.80
N ARG A 110 14.39 -11.63 2.29
CA ARG A 110 14.70 -11.25 3.68
C ARG A 110 14.27 -9.81 3.97
N ILE A 111 14.63 -8.86 3.11
CA ILE A 111 14.24 -7.46 3.25
C ILE A 111 12.72 -7.29 3.22
N ALA A 112 12.02 -8.03 2.34
CA ALA A 112 10.57 -8.00 2.29
C ALA A 112 9.94 -8.51 3.60
N ALA A 113 10.46 -9.60 4.17
CA ALA A 113 9.99 -10.13 5.45
C ALA A 113 10.23 -9.16 6.62
N GLU A 114 11.43 -8.55 6.70
CA GLU A 114 11.76 -7.53 7.70
C GLU A 114 10.85 -6.31 7.60
N ASN A 115 10.57 -5.83 6.38
CA ASN A 115 9.65 -4.72 6.15
C ASN A 115 8.22 -5.06 6.58
N ILE A 116 7.72 -6.26 6.30
CA ILE A 116 6.39 -6.70 6.74
C ILE A 116 6.32 -6.74 8.28
N ALA A 117 7.34 -7.28 8.94
CA ALA A 117 7.41 -7.33 10.39
C ALA A 117 7.42 -5.91 11.00
N ALA A 118 8.22 -5.00 10.45
CA ALA A 118 8.28 -3.60 10.87
C ALA A 118 6.93 -2.90 10.72
N ARG A 119 6.23 -3.06 9.58
CA ARG A 119 4.89 -2.49 9.37
C ARG A 119 3.84 -3.03 10.33
N LYS A 120 3.93 -4.32 10.66
CA LYS A 120 3.05 -4.93 11.66
C LYS A 120 3.28 -4.31 13.03
N GLN A 121 4.55 -4.15 13.45
CA GLN A 121 4.91 -3.51 14.71
C GLN A 121 4.44 -2.05 14.76
N GLU A 122 4.67 -1.28 13.69
CA GLU A 122 4.16 0.09 13.52
C GLU A 122 2.64 0.18 13.72
N THR A 123 1.89 -0.71 13.09
CA THR A 123 0.42 -0.77 13.21
C THR A 123 -0.01 -1.08 14.64
N THR A 124 0.67 -2.02 15.31
CA THR A 124 0.42 -2.37 16.70
C THR A 124 0.69 -1.19 17.64
N VAL A 125 1.80 -0.46 17.45
CA VAL A 125 2.13 0.73 18.26
C VAL A 125 1.04 1.80 18.12
N LEU A 126 0.63 2.12 16.89
CA LEU A 126 -0.46 3.10 16.66
C LEU A 126 -1.79 2.66 17.26
N SER A 127 -2.12 1.37 17.17
CA SER A 127 -3.34 0.82 17.80
C SER A 127 -3.32 1.00 19.32
N ASN A 128 -2.21 0.65 19.96
CA ASN A 128 -2.05 0.75 21.41
C ASN A 128 -2.12 2.22 21.88
N ILE A 129 -1.49 3.14 21.15
CA ILE A 129 -1.55 4.58 21.44
C ILE A 129 -2.99 5.09 21.27
N SER A 130 -3.66 4.71 20.18
CA SER A 130 -5.05 5.13 19.91
C SER A 130 -6.00 4.65 21.00
N GLU A 131 -5.90 3.40 21.43
CA GLU A 131 -6.69 2.84 22.53
C GLU A 131 -6.41 3.58 23.84
N SER A 132 -5.14 3.70 24.23
CA SER A 132 -4.72 4.39 25.44
C SER A 132 -5.17 5.86 25.47
N PHE A 133 -5.08 6.56 24.34
CA PHE A 133 -5.56 7.92 24.16
C PHE A 133 -7.07 8.01 24.37
N MET A 134 -7.85 7.13 23.72
CA MET A 134 -9.30 7.12 23.84
C MET A 134 -9.76 6.85 25.27
N THR A 135 -9.15 5.88 25.96
CA THR A 135 -9.46 5.58 27.36
C THR A 135 -9.21 6.79 28.27
N ARG A 136 -8.07 7.47 28.12
CA ARG A 136 -7.75 8.65 28.92
C ARG A 136 -8.70 9.81 28.62
N LEU A 137 -8.92 10.11 27.35
CA LEU A 137 -9.81 11.18 26.92
C LEU A 137 -11.25 10.95 27.38
N GLU A 138 -11.73 9.71 27.29
CA GLU A 138 -13.06 9.33 27.76
C GLU A 138 -13.22 9.55 29.27
N ALA A 139 -12.24 9.13 30.07
CA ALA A 139 -12.26 9.33 31.51
C ALA A 139 -12.35 10.81 31.89
N GLU A 140 -11.62 11.68 31.20
CA GLU A 140 -11.68 13.12 31.44
C GLU A 140 -13.00 13.74 30.97
N PHE A 141 -13.53 13.33 29.81
CA PHE A 141 -14.82 13.80 29.33
C PHE A 141 -15.98 13.38 30.25
N ILE A 142 -15.92 12.20 30.86
CA ILE A 142 -16.91 11.78 31.87
C ILE A 142 -16.93 12.76 33.05
N LYS A 143 -15.75 13.20 33.53
CA LYS A 143 -15.66 14.19 34.61
C LYS A 143 -16.24 15.53 34.18
N THR A 144 -15.89 16.01 32.97
CA THR A 144 -16.39 17.27 32.43
C THR A 144 -17.91 17.26 32.27
N VAL A 145 -18.48 16.21 31.66
CA VAL A 145 -19.93 16.01 31.55
C VAL A 145 -20.59 16.06 32.92
N SER A 146 -20.05 15.31 33.88
CA SER A 146 -20.60 15.25 35.23
C SER A 146 -20.56 16.58 35.96
N HIS A 147 -19.57 17.43 35.68
CA HIS A 147 -19.43 18.77 36.29
C HIS A 147 -20.35 19.80 35.63
N VAL A 148 -20.39 19.86 34.30
CA VAL A 148 -21.16 20.84 33.55
C VAL A 148 -22.67 20.63 33.71
N SER A 149 -23.12 19.38 33.78
CA SER A 149 -24.55 19.04 33.84
C SER A 149 -25.20 19.17 35.24
N GLN A 150 -24.45 19.53 36.30
CA GLN A 150 -24.95 19.51 37.70
C GLN A 150 -26.16 20.42 37.94
N ASN A 151 -26.26 21.55 37.23
CA ASN A 151 -27.28 22.57 37.47
C ASN A 151 -28.46 22.49 36.49
N GLY A 152 -28.48 21.54 35.54
CA GLY A 152 -29.56 21.35 34.56
C GLY A 152 -29.73 22.47 33.50
N VAL A 153 -29.00 23.58 33.62
CA VAL A 153 -29.03 24.70 32.67
C VAL A 153 -28.32 24.34 31.35
N LEU A 154 -27.25 23.56 31.44
CA LEU A 154 -26.48 23.08 30.30
C LEU A 154 -26.62 21.56 30.22
N VAL A 155 -26.89 21.06 29.02
CA VAL A 155 -26.84 19.64 28.70
C VAL A 155 -25.48 19.37 28.06
N CYS A 156 -24.68 18.55 28.73
CA CYS A 156 -23.37 18.14 28.26
C CYS A 156 -23.34 16.63 28.03
N GLU A 157 -22.92 16.20 26.84
CA GLU A 157 -22.83 14.78 26.48
C GLU A 157 -21.51 14.51 25.76
N LYS A 158 -21.02 13.27 25.85
CA LYS A 158 -19.86 12.83 25.07
C LYS A 158 -20.32 11.83 24.01
N HIS A 159 -19.75 11.93 22.82
CA HIS A 159 -20.00 10.99 21.73
C HIS A 159 -18.67 10.52 21.14
N PRO A 160 -18.52 9.23 20.76
CA PRO A 160 -17.41 8.82 19.92
C PRO A 160 -17.48 9.60 18.61
N LEU A 161 -16.33 10.03 18.09
CA LEU A 161 -16.25 10.50 16.71
C LEU A 161 -16.51 9.31 15.80
N THR A 162 -17.79 9.03 15.54
CA THR A 162 -18.18 8.06 14.53
C THR A 162 -17.61 8.54 13.21
N LYS A 163 -17.00 7.62 12.45
CA LYS A 163 -16.39 7.90 11.13
C LYS A 163 -17.38 8.73 10.32
N TRP A 164 -17.20 10.05 10.28
CA TRP A 164 -18.05 10.92 9.49
C TRP A 164 -18.01 10.41 8.05
N SER A 165 -19.20 10.27 7.50
CA SER A 165 -19.47 9.98 6.11
C SER A 165 -18.58 10.83 5.21
N SER A 166 -17.57 10.18 4.62
CA SER A 166 -16.75 10.57 3.46
C SER A 166 -15.56 11.54 3.63
N GLY A 167 -15.35 12.22 4.76
CA GLY A 167 -14.21 13.13 4.94
C GLY A 167 -13.25 12.70 6.05
N LYS A 168 -12.02 12.30 5.72
CA LYS A 168 -10.95 12.17 6.73
C LYS A 168 -10.65 13.56 7.28
N PHE A 169 -10.82 13.80 8.58
CA PHE A 169 -10.33 15.03 9.21
C PHE A 169 -8.86 15.22 8.81
N THR A 170 -8.60 16.28 8.05
CA THR A 170 -7.28 16.53 7.48
C THR A 170 -6.97 17.99 7.70
N VAL A 171 -5.85 18.24 8.37
CA VAL A 171 -5.33 19.59 8.62
C VAL A 171 -4.05 19.70 7.81
N GLN A 172 -4.02 20.58 6.83
CA GLN A 172 -2.78 20.90 6.13
C GLN A 172 -2.14 22.08 6.85
N TYR A 173 -0.89 21.93 7.28
CA TYR A 173 -0.09 23.03 7.80
C TYR A 173 1.21 23.06 7.01
N ASN A 174 1.49 24.22 6.41
CA ASN A 174 2.51 24.37 5.37
C ASN A 174 2.25 23.51 4.11
N HIS A 175 3.14 23.63 3.11
CA HIS A 175 3.02 22.89 1.86
C HIS A 175 3.48 21.42 1.96
N SER A 176 4.21 21.08 3.02
CA SER A 176 4.91 19.80 3.15
C SER A 176 4.30 18.86 4.17
N GLU A 177 3.38 19.32 5.03
CA GLU A 177 2.92 18.52 6.16
C GLU A 177 1.40 18.56 6.27
N ARG A 178 0.82 17.41 6.61
CA ARG A 178 -0.61 17.28 6.90
C ARG A 178 -0.82 16.38 8.09
N TYR A 179 -1.73 16.76 8.96
CA TYR A 179 -2.28 15.88 9.97
C TYR A 179 -3.52 15.17 9.41
N VAL A 180 -3.61 13.87 9.63
CA VAL A 180 -4.80 13.07 9.28
C VAL A 180 -5.34 12.45 10.56
N GLY A 181 -6.61 12.66 10.84
CA GLY A 181 -7.28 12.11 12.02
C GLY A 181 -7.30 10.57 12.01
N LEU A 182 -6.87 9.99 13.13
CA LEU A 182 -6.91 8.56 13.41
C LEU A 182 -8.17 8.18 14.19
N THR A 183 -8.38 8.84 15.33
CA THR A 183 -9.51 8.62 16.26
C THR A 183 -9.76 9.87 17.09
N GLY A 184 -10.87 9.91 17.84
CA GLY A 184 -11.14 10.96 18.81
C GLY A 184 -12.51 10.87 19.46
N LEU A 185 -12.77 11.82 20.36
CA LEU A 185 -14.05 12.00 21.04
C LEU A 185 -14.55 13.42 20.83
N GLU A 186 -15.86 13.58 20.87
CA GLU A 186 -16.50 14.89 20.87
C GLU A 186 -17.32 15.11 22.13
N LEU A 187 -17.26 16.33 22.63
CA LEU A 187 -18.06 16.84 23.73
C LEU A 187 -19.13 17.77 23.16
N HIS A 188 -20.38 17.43 23.40
CA HIS A 188 -21.55 18.20 22.97
C HIS A 188 -22.02 19.05 24.14
N LEU A 189 -22.25 20.33 23.86
CA LEU A 189 -22.79 21.28 24.82
C LEU A 189 -24.00 21.97 24.21
N GLU A 190 -25.14 21.86 24.87
CA GLU A 190 -26.40 22.51 24.52
C GLU A 190 -26.91 23.31 25.72
N GLN A 191 -27.41 24.51 25.46
CA GLN A 191 -28.05 25.34 26.48
C GLN A 191 -29.55 25.06 26.50
N SER A 192 -30.07 24.65 27.66
CA SER A 192 -31.50 24.44 27.87
C SER A 192 -32.25 25.75 27.59
N GLY A 193 -33.14 25.74 26.59
CA GLY A 193 -33.94 26.91 26.21
C GLY A 193 -33.33 27.80 25.12
N ASP A 194 -32.20 27.42 24.49
CA ASP A 194 -31.74 28.12 23.29
C ASP A 194 -32.78 27.98 22.16
N GLN A 195 -33.34 29.11 21.71
CA GLN A 195 -34.39 29.13 20.69
C GLN A 195 -33.95 28.48 19.39
N PHE A 196 -32.65 28.56 19.08
CA PHE A 196 -32.06 27.99 17.87
C PHE A 196 -31.55 26.56 18.06
N ARG A 197 -31.63 26.00 19.29
CA ARG A 197 -31.13 24.68 19.66
C ARG A 197 -29.71 24.44 19.16
N ARG A 198 -28.84 25.44 19.29
CA ARG A 198 -27.45 25.36 18.83
C ARG A 198 -26.71 24.36 19.69
N LYS A 199 -25.99 23.47 19.04
CA LYS A 199 -25.09 22.52 19.69
C LYS A 199 -23.66 22.96 19.44
N HIS A 200 -22.93 23.18 20.52
CA HIS A 200 -21.51 23.50 20.50
C HIS A 200 -20.74 22.21 20.70
N LEU A 201 -19.84 21.89 19.78
CA LEU A 201 -19.11 20.63 19.74
C LEU A 201 -17.62 20.93 19.90
N LEU A 202 -16.99 20.30 20.89
CA LEU A 202 -15.53 20.24 21.01
C LEU A 202 -15.06 18.86 20.61
N GLN A 203 -14.38 18.76 19.48
CA GLN A 203 -13.79 17.52 18.99
C GLN A 203 -12.31 17.49 19.35
N ILE A 204 -11.84 16.41 19.97
CA ILE A 204 -10.42 16.21 20.27
C ILE A 204 -9.93 15.05 19.41
N TRP A 205 -9.12 15.37 18.41
CA TRP A 205 -8.59 14.40 17.46
C TRP A 205 -7.18 13.96 17.84
N LEU A 206 -6.91 12.65 17.78
CA LEU A 206 -5.56 12.12 17.61
C LEU A 206 -5.28 12.03 16.11
N CYS A 207 -4.23 12.69 15.67
CA CYS A 207 -3.83 12.78 14.27
C CYS A 207 -2.44 12.21 14.05
N GLN A 208 -2.21 11.66 12.86
CA GLN A 208 -0.88 11.31 12.37
C GLN A 208 -0.38 12.38 11.41
N ALA A 209 0.85 12.85 11.62
CA ALA A 209 1.53 13.72 10.67
C ALA A 209 2.05 12.92 9.48
N TYR A 210 1.79 13.41 8.28
CA TYR A 210 2.34 12.91 7.04
C TYR A 210 3.13 14.02 6.35
N GLY A 211 4.40 13.75 6.08
CA GLY A 211 5.18 14.53 5.11
C GLY A 211 4.68 14.24 3.69
N VAL A 212 4.52 15.28 2.88
CA VAL A 212 4.28 15.17 1.45
C VAL A 212 5.62 14.86 0.78
N PHE A 213 5.86 13.57 0.53
CA PHE A 213 7.00 13.12 -0.27
C PHE A 213 6.55 12.98 -1.72
N VAL A 214 7.10 13.82 -2.61
CA VAL A 214 6.95 13.63 -4.06
C VAL A 214 8.06 12.69 -4.51
N THR A 215 7.76 11.40 -4.63
CA THR A 215 8.67 10.44 -5.26
C THR A 215 8.54 10.57 -6.78
N VAL A 216 9.54 11.16 -7.42
CA VAL A 216 9.66 11.13 -8.89
C VAL A 216 10.12 9.73 -9.29
N GLN A 217 9.19 8.90 -9.78
CA GLN A 217 9.55 7.62 -10.39
C GLN A 217 10.18 7.89 -11.76
N ALA A 218 11.51 7.91 -11.81
CA ALA A 218 12.24 7.85 -13.06
C ALA A 218 12.32 6.38 -13.52
N GLY A 219 11.34 5.92 -14.30
CA GLY A 219 11.43 4.65 -15.02
C GLY A 219 10.16 3.79 -15.02
N HIS A 220 9.82 3.26 -16.20
CA HIS A 220 8.70 2.34 -16.45
C HIS A 220 8.99 0.92 -15.91
N SER A 221 9.19 0.76 -14.60
CA SER A 221 9.20 -0.57 -13.99
C SER A 221 7.81 -0.87 -13.38
N PRO A 222 7.07 -1.89 -13.85
CA PRO A 222 5.78 -2.29 -13.28
C PRO A 222 5.91 -3.08 -11.97
N PHE A 223 7.12 -3.24 -11.43
CA PHE A 223 7.34 -3.94 -10.17
C PHE A 223 7.35 -2.96 -9.00
N VAL A 224 6.24 -3.00 -8.25
CA VAL A 224 6.08 -2.72 -6.82
C VAL A 224 7.19 -1.85 -6.25
N VAL A 225 6.91 -0.57 -5.95
CA VAL A 225 7.74 0.17 -5.00
C VAL A 225 7.49 -0.47 -3.64
N PRO A 226 8.43 -1.25 -3.07
CA PRO A 226 8.38 -1.41 -1.63
C PRO A 226 8.66 0.01 -1.13
N SER A 227 7.78 0.58 -0.32
CA SER A 227 8.12 1.78 0.43
C SER A 227 9.20 1.42 1.45
N GLY A 228 10.42 1.18 0.96
CA GLY A 228 11.65 0.81 1.67
C GLY A 228 12.24 1.97 2.45
N LEU A 229 11.38 2.88 2.91
CA LEU A 229 11.77 3.81 3.94
C LEU A 229 11.87 2.99 5.23
N PRO A 230 13.00 3.08 5.96
CA PRO A 230 13.16 2.40 7.23
C PRO A 230 12.01 2.77 8.16
N ALA A 231 11.68 1.89 9.11
CA ALA A 231 10.67 2.16 10.12
C ALA A 231 10.95 3.51 10.77
N ARG A 232 9.96 4.40 10.76
CA ARG A 232 10.08 5.74 11.35
C ARG A 232 9.18 5.81 12.56
N ASP A 233 9.66 6.48 13.60
CA ASP A 233 8.80 6.85 14.70
C ASP A 233 7.70 7.78 14.20
N PHE A 234 6.45 7.48 14.54
CA PHE A 234 5.32 8.26 14.06
C PHE A 234 5.27 9.58 14.78
N VAL A 235 5.16 10.67 14.02
CA VAL A 235 4.82 11.97 14.60
C VAL A 235 3.30 12.06 14.69
N LEU A 236 2.82 12.23 15.91
CA LEU A 236 1.40 12.33 16.26
C LEU A 236 1.10 13.73 16.79
N ALA A 237 -0.16 14.14 16.68
CA ALA A 237 -0.64 15.37 17.28
C ALA A 237 -2.04 15.21 17.85
N ILE A 238 -2.31 15.87 18.97
CA ILE A 238 -3.66 16.05 19.50
C ILE A 238 -4.16 17.42 19.11
N ILE A 239 -5.28 17.47 18.39
CA ILE A 239 -5.82 18.69 17.79
C ILE A 239 -7.27 18.89 18.26
N PRO A 240 -7.55 19.89 19.11
CA PRO A 240 -8.90 20.33 19.39
C PRO A 240 -9.50 21.11 18.22
N TYR A 241 -10.76 20.84 17.92
CA TYR A 241 -11.53 21.49 16.87
C TYR A 241 -12.93 21.82 17.38
N TYR A 242 -13.33 23.08 17.21
CA TYR A 242 -14.66 23.55 17.53
C TYR A 242 -15.57 23.44 16.31
N LEU A 243 -16.81 23.01 16.54
CA LEU A 243 -17.87 23.04 15.54
C LEU A 243 -19.18 23.49 16.19
N GLN A 244 -19.96 24.30 15.49
CA GLN A 244 -21.32 24.62 15.86
C GLN A 244 -22.30 23.98 14.89
N SER A 245 -23.21 23.17 15.42
CA SER A 245 -24.27 22.55 14.64
C SER A 245 -25.65 23.11 15.01
N ARG A 246 -26.56 23.08 14.03
CA ARG A 246 -27.97 23.40 14.19
C ARG A 246 -28.81 22.20 13.73
N PRO A 247 -29.93 21.87 14.38
CA PRO A 247 -30.81 20.80 13.94
C PRO A 247 -31.26 21.03 12.50
N GLY A 248 -31.19 19.98 11.66
CA GLY A 248 -31.63 20.04 10.27
C GLY A 248 -30.62 20.64 9.28
N VAL A 249 -29.46 21.12 9.72
CA VAL A 249 -28.38 21.58 8.82
C VAL A 249 -27.32 20.48 8.69
N PRO A 250 -27.11 19.93 7.47
CA PRO A 250 -26.03 18.99 7.21
C PRO A 250 -24.66 19.53 7.67
N LEU A 251 -23.83 18.65 8.23
CA LEU A 251 -22.54 19.01 8.83
C LEU A 251 -21.56 19.64 7.83
N ASP A 252 -21.60 19.24 6.57
CA ASP A 252 -20.84 19.80 5.46
C ASP A 252 -21.24 21.24 5.10
N GLN A 253 -22.46 21.65 5.46
CA GLN A 253 -22.98 23.00 5.24
C GLN A 253 -22.84 23.89 6.48
N GLN A 254 -22.30 23.37 7.59
CA GLN A 254 -22.11 24.15 8.80
C GLN A 254 -20.92 25.11 8.61
N SER A 255 -21.22 26.40 8.58
CA SER A 255 -20.26 27.46 8.26
C SER A 255 -19.38 27.89 9.44
N PHE A 256 -19.63 27.34 10.64
CA PHE A 256 -19.02 27.76 11.90
C PHE A 256 -18.27 26.60 12.58
N GLY A 257 -17.08 26.31 12.06
CA GLY A 257 -16.08 25.48 12.71
C GLY A 257 -14.69 26.09 12.60
N GLY A 258 -13.78 25.68 13.49
CA GLY A 258 -12.41 26.15 13.47
C GLY A 258 -11.56 25.53 14.57
N TYR A 259 -10.26 25.79 14.50
CA TYR A 259 -9.26 25.34 15.45
C TYR A 259 -9.26 26.27 16.67
N LEU A 260 -9.08 25.69 17.86
CA LEU A 260 -8.87 26.50 19.06
C LEU A 260 -7.49 27.16 19.00
N THR A 261 -7.41 28.44 19.38
CA THR A 261 -6.15 29.17 19.56
C THR A 261 -5.67 28.98 20.99
N ALA A 262 -4.36 28.77 21.19
CA ALA A 262 -3.77 28.71 22.53
C ALA A 262 -3.98 30.05 23.27
N LYS A 263 -4.26 30.00 24.58
CA LYS A 263 -4.67 31.16 25.40
C LYS A 263 -3.72 32.35 25.28
N ASN A 264 -2.42 32.06 25.28
CA ASN A 264 -1.37 33.05 25.17
C ASN A 264 -1.30 33.75 23.80
N HIS A 265 -1.96 33.22 22.76
CA HIS A 265 -2.02 33.81 21.42
C HIS A 265 -3.31 34.58 21.13
N ILE A 266 -4.37 34.39 21.93
CA ILE A 266 -5.65 35.08 21.73
C ILE A 266 -5.47 36.60 21.85
N GLY A 267 -6.01 37.33 20.88
CA GLY A 267 -5.96 38.79 20.84
C GLY A 267 -4.62 39.39 20.42
N ARG A 268 -3.55 38.59 20.27
CA ARG A 268 -2.28 39.06 19.73
C ARG A 268 -2.42 39.38 18.24
N ASN A 269 -1.75 40.44 17.80
CA ASN A 269 -1.53 40.72 16.39
C ASN A 269 -0.43 39.78 15.89
N GLY A 270 -0.81 38.69 15.25
CA GLY A 270 0.12 37.79 14.60
C GLY A 270 0.42 38.27 13.18
N GLN A 271 1.69 38.30 12.80
CA GLN A 271 2.06 38.33 11.40
C GLN A 271 2.21 36.89 10.94
N ILE A 272 1.22 36.39 10.22
CA ILE A 272 1.27 35.02 9.72
C ILE A 272 1.73 35.08 8.28
N SER A 273 2.89 34.51 8.03
CA SER A 273 3.44 34.35 6.70
C SER A 273 2.72 33.20 6.00
N HIS A 274 1.77 33.52 5.14
CA HIS A 274 1.22 32.54 4.21
C HIS A 274 2.13 32.47 2.98
N GLN A 275 2.73 31.31 2.76
CA GLN A 275 3.29 30.98 1.45
C GLN A 275 2.12 30.56 0.56
N GLN A 276 1.79 31.40 -0.43
CA GLN A 276 0.82 31.05 -1.46
C GLN A 276 1.57 30.80 -2.76
N ARG A 277 1.43 29.59 -3.30
CA ARG A 277 1.88 29.30 -4.67
C ARG A 277 0.86 29.88 -5.64
N GLN A 278 1.18 31.01 -6.25
CA GLN A 278 0.46 31.46 -7.43
C GLN A 278 1.12 30.88 -8.70
N PRO A 279 0.34 30.33 -9.63
CA PRO A 279 0.87 29.99 -10.95
C PRO A 279 1.35 31.28 -11.67
N PRO A 280 2.51 31.28 -12.38
CA PRO A 280 3.42 30.19 -12.63
C PRO A 280 4.64 30.28 -11.70
N PHE A 281 4.65 29.47 -10.63
CA PHE A 281 5.83 29.18 -9.79
C PHE A 281 6.48 30.31 -8.98
N ARG A 282 5.85 31.48 -8.81
CA ARG A 282 6.38 32.47 -7.83
C ARG A 282 5.82 32.19 -6.44
N LEU A 283 6.72 31.92 -5.50
CA LEU A 283 6.40 31.90 -4.07
C LEU A 283 6.19 33.35 -3.62
N HIS A 284 4.94 33.75 -3.44
CA HIS A 284 4.63 35.00 -2.76
C HIS A 284 4.44 34.69 -1.27
N THR A 285 5.27 35.30 -0.44
CA THR A 285 5.05 35.39 1.00
C THR A 285 4.17 36.59 1.24
N SER A 286 2.88 36.36 1.49
CA SER A 286 2.02 37.43 2.00
C SER A 286 2.02 37.34 3.51
N SER A 287 2.30 38.47 4.16
CA SER A 287 2.11 38.60 5.59
C SER A 287 0.79 39.31 5.84
N GLN A 288 -0.17 38.60 6.43
CA GLN A 288 -1.39 39.23 6.92
C GLN A 288 -1.24 39.49 8.41
N HIS A 289 -1.51 40.72 8.83
CA HIS A 289 -1.71 41.04 10.23
C HIS A 289 -3.11 40.57 10.62
N LEU A 290 -3.17 39.47 11.36
CA LEU A 290 -4.43 38.90 11.84
C LEU A 290 -4.45 39.00 13.36
N ARG A 291 -5.52 39.57 13.90
CA ARG A 291 -5.80 39.46 15.33
C ARG A 291 -6.41 38.08 15.57
N LEU A 292 -5.69 37.22 16.27
CA LEU A 292 -6.13 35.85 16.50
C LEU A 292 -7.34 35.84 17.44
N GLN A 293 -8.41 35.17 17.01
CA GLN A 293 -9.60 34.91 17.81
C GLN A 293 -9.45 33.58 18.56
N ALA A 294 -10.31 33.32 19.54
CA ALA A 294 -10.31 32.05 20.28
C ALA A 294 -10.53 30.83 19.36
N VAL A 295 -11.29 31.00 18.27
CA VAL A 295 -11.50 30.00 17.22
C VAL A 295 -11.10 30.58 15.87
N THR A 296 -10.25 29.88 15.11
CA THR A 296 -9.81 30.31 13.78
C THR A 296 -10.12 29.25 12.71
N LYS A 297 -10.56 29.67 11.53
CA LYS A 297 -10.81 28.74 10.40
C LYS A 297 -9.53 28.10 9.85
N THR A 298 -8.41 28.79 9.99
CA THR A 298 -7.10 28.32 9.56
C THR A 298 -6.35 27.74 10.75
N PHE A 299 -5.67 26.61 10.54
CA PHE A 299 -4.76 26.03 11.52
C PHE A 299 -3.39 26.67 11.39
N TYR A 300 -2.89 27.22 12.48
CA TYR A 300 -1.57 27.83 12.57
C TYR A 300 -0.76 27.06 13.59
N ASN A 301 0.23 26.26 13.15
CA ASN A 301 0.93 25.32 14.05
C ASN A 301 1.49 25.97 15.34
N GLU A 302 1.92 27.24 15.26
CA GLU A 302 2.49 27.99 16.39
C GLU A 302 1.45 28.64 17.31
N ALA A 303 0.21 28.83 16.84
CA ALA A 303 -0.80 29.59 17.56
C ALA A 303 -2.08 28.79 17.86
N SER A 304 -2.41 27.82 17.01
CA SER A 304 -3.47 26.85 17.27
C SER A 304 -3.03 25.91 18.38
N LEU A 305 -3.91 25.71 19.35
CA LEU A 305 -3.72 24.77 20.44
C LEU A 305 -3.55 23.38 19.83
N ASN A 306 -2.38 22.78 20.04
CA ASN A 306 -2.09 21.41 19.63
C ASN A 306 -0.98 20.83 20.52
N LEU A 307 -0.94 19.50 20.60
CA LEU A 307 0.15 18.78 21.27
C LEU A 307 0.77 17.78 20.30
N SER A 308 1.93 18.15 19.74
CA SER A 308 2.74 17.26 18.89
C SER A 308 3.76 16.45 19.72
N PHE A 309 3.93 15.18 19.36
CA PHE A 309 4.83 14.23 20.02
C PHE A 309 5.18 13.05 19.09
N SER A 310 6.29 12.37 19.36
CA SER A 310 6.64 11.12 18.69
C SER A 310 5.96 9.93 19.37
N ALA A 311 5.62 8.86 18.65
CA ALA A 311 4.92 7.72 19.22
C ALA A 311 5.70 7.06 20.38
N SER A 312 7.03 7.06 20.34
CA SER A 312 7.87 6.62 21.46
C SER A 312 7.71 7.44 22.75
N GLU A 313 7.30 8.71 22.65
CA GLU A 313 7.14 9.63 23.79
C GLU A 313 5.78 9.45 24.50
N TRP A 314 4.84 8.68 23.95
CA TRP A 314 3.46 8.59 24.45
C TRP A 314 3.35 8.29 25.95
N SER A 315 4.24 7.45 26.48
CA SER A 315 4.26 7.10 27.92
C SER A 315 4.61 8.30 28.82
N GLY A 316 5.39 9.27 28.32
CA GLY A 316 5.88 10.43 29.07
C GLY A 316 5.05 11.70 28.90
N ILE A 317 4.11 11.77 27.96
CA ILE A 317 3.36 13.02 27.70
C ILE A 317 2.14 13.24 28.62
N GLY A 318 1.95 12.44 29.67
CA GLY A 318 0.74 12.47 30.50
C GLY A 318 0.35 13.86 31.02
N GLU A 319 1.31 14.59 31.62
CA GLU A 319 1.07 15.94 32.14
C GLU A 319 0.78 16.95 31.03
N ARG A 320 1.54 16.89 29.92
CA ARG A 320 1.33 17.77 28.74
C ARG A 320 -0.04 17.52 28.12
N PHE A 321 -0.45 16.26 27.99
CA PHE A 321 -1.76 15.86 27.52
C PHE A 321 -2.87 16.47 28.38
N MET A 322 -2.77 16.30 29.70
CA MET A 322 -3.75 16.86 30.63
C MET A 322 -3.80 18.38 30.57
N SER A 323 -2.65 19.05 30.53
CA SER A 323 -2.59 20.51 30.40
C SER A 323 -3.25 21.01 29.11
N THR A 324 -2.95 20.39 27.96
CA THR A 324 -3.55 20.76 26.67
C THR A 324 -5.06 20.49 26.66
N LEU A 325 -5.50 19.38 27.28
CA LEU A 325 -6.92 19.03 27.36
C LEU A 325 -7.70 20.02 28.23
N THR A 326 -7.18 20.37 29.42
CA THR A 326 -7.76 21.40 30.29
C THR A 326 -7.85 22.74 29.57
N GLU A 327 -6.78 23.17 28.90
CA GLU A 327 -6.80 24.42 28.13
C GLU A 327 -7.84 24.38 26.99
N SER A 328 -7.98 23.23 26.31
CA SER A 328 -8.97 23.04 25.24
C SER A 328 -10.40 23.20 25.77
N ILE A 329 -10.70 22.57 26.91
CA ILE A 329 -12.03 22.62 27.53
C ILE A 329 -12.31 24.04 28.03
N ASP A 330 -11.36 24.69 28.69
CA ASP A 330 -11.52 26.07 29.16
C ASP A 330 -11.78 27.03 27.99
N ASN A 331 -10.97 26.97 26.93
CA ASN A 331 -11.11 27.84 25.76
C ASN A 331 -12.46 27.62 25.07
N PHE A 332 -12.90 26.36 25.00
CA PHE A 332 -14.20 26.02 24.45
C PHE A 332 -15.34 26.63 25.29
N LEU A 333 -15.34 26.42 26.61
CA LEU A 333 -16.39 26.94 27.49
C LEU A 333 -16.40 28.48 27.52
N GLU A 334 -15.23 29.10 27.59
CA GLU A 334 -15.08 30.56 27.56
C GLU A 334 -15.60 31.12 26.23
N TYR A 335 -15.25 30.51 25.09
CA TYR A 335 -15.72 30.93 23.78
C TYR A 335 -17.25 30.81 23.64
N VAL A 336 -17.84 29.72 24.15
CA VAL A 336 -19.30 29.55 24.16
C VAL A 336 -19.96 30.62 25.04
N ALA A 337 -19.41 30.88 26.23
CA ALA A 337 -19.92 31.87 27.18
C ALA A 337 -19.77 33.31 26.67
N SER A 338 -18.66 33.65 26.00
CA SER A 338 -18.37 34.99 25.49
C SER A 338 -19.15 35.37 24.23
N GLY A 339 -20.10 34.53 23.81
CA GLY A 339 -20.95 34.83 22.67
C GLY A 339 -20.50 34.20 21.36
N ALA A 340 -20.13 32.91 21.36
CA ALA A 340 -20.29 32.08 20.15
C ALA A 340 -21.71 32.20 19.54
N GLN A 341 -22.67 32.69 20.34
CA GLN A 341 -24.01 33.04 19.92
C GLN A 341 -24.13 34.28 19.02
N ALA A 342 -23.15 35.19 19.02
CA ALA A 342 -23.16 36.46 18.27
C ALA A 342 -22.49 36.37 16.89
N ILE A 343 -21.80 35.26 16.58
CA ILE A 343 -21.04 35.08 15.33
C ILE A 343 -21.80 34.08 14.43
N GLY A 344 -22.65 34.62 13.57
CA GLY A 344 -23.45 33.95 12.55
C GLY A 344 -24.82 34.63 12.41
N PRO A 345 -25.37 34.76 11.18
CA PRO A 345 -26.40 35.74 10.84
C PRO A 345 -27.63 35.71 11.75
#